data_AF-A0A0J1G2Y8-F1
#
_entry.id   AF-A0A0J1G2Y8-F1
#
_cell.length_a   1.000
_cell.length_b   1.000
_cell.length_c   1.000
_cell.angle_alpha   90.00
_cell.angle_beta   90.00
_cell.angle_gamma   90.00
#
_symmetry.space_group_name_H-M   'P 1'
#
loop_
_entity.id
_entity.type
_entity.pdbx_description
1 polymer ?
#
loop_
_entity_poly.entity_id
_entity_poly.type
_entity_poly.pdbx_seq_one_letter_code
_entity_poly.pdbx_strand_id
1 'polypeptide(L)'
;MILFLYGIGNISATTDAEQQRTLADALRRCAVQNYALTGSYPDTLEDLLAHYAVAYDDDKFIIHYEPFGSNIMPDITIIKK
;
A
#
# COMPACT_ATOMS: atom_id res chain seq x y z
N MET A 1 -19.49 -10.00 -16.16
CA MET A 1 -19.20 -9.57 -14.77
C MET A 1 -17.98 -8.67 -14.81
N ILE A 2 -18.18 -7.38 -15.06
CA ILE A 2 -17.09 -6.41 -15.18
C ILE A 2 -16.78 -5.94 -13.75
N LEU A 3 -15.72 -6.48 -13.14
CA LEU A 3 -15.20 -5.91 -11.90
C LEU A 3 -14.53 -4.58 -12.26
N PHE A 4 -15.20 -3.51 -11.88
CA PHE A 4 -14.71 -2.14 -11.91
C PHE A 4 -13.56 -2.02 -10.89
N LEU A 5 -12.31 -2.12 -11.37
CA LEU A 5 -11.10 -1.82 -10.58
C LEU A 5 -10.29 -0.68 -11.23
N TYR A 6 -10.99 0.33 -11.76
CA TYR A 6 -10.38 1.58 -12.18
C TYR A 6 -11.11 2.74 -11.52
N GLY A 7 -10.41 3.44 -10.62
CA GLY A 7 -10.87 4.63 -9.91
C GLY A 7 -10.32 4.58 -8.49
N ILE A 8 -9.34 5.39 -8.10
CA ILE A 8 -9.25 6.84 -8.31
C ILE A 8 -7.79 7.21 -8.57
N GLY A 9 -7.48 7.60 -9.80
CA GLY A 9 -6.32 8.45 -10.09
C GLY A 9 -6.81 9.89 -10.16
N ASN A 10 -5.97 10.83 -9.70
CA ASN A 10 -6.14 12.29 -9.62
C ASN A 10 -6.67 12.82 -8.27
N ILE A 11 -5.78 12.83 -7.29
CA ILE A 11 -5.84 13.78 -6.17
C ILE A 11 -4.64 14.73 -6.35
N SER A 12 -4.81 15.77 -7.16
CA SER A 12 -3.73 16.73 -7.50
C SER A 12 -3.71 18.01 -6.63
N ALA A 13 -4.27 17.98 -5.41
CA ALA A 13 -4.17 19.12 -4.47
C ALA A 13 -4.34 18.71 -2.99
N THR A 14 -3.75 17.59 -2.58
CA THR A 14 -3.87 17.09 -1.20
C THR A 14 -2.59 17.35 -0.42
N THR A 15 -2.75 17.75 0.85
CA THR A 15 -1.62 17.98 1.78
C THR A 15 -0.76 16.73 1.94
N ASP A 16 0.53 16.87 2.21
CA ASP A 16 1.46 15.73 2.40
C ASP A 16 0.94 14.70 3.41
N ALA A 17 0.28 15.16 4.48
CA ALA A 17 -0.30 14.30 5.51
C ALA A 17 -1.46 13.44 4.98
N GLU A 18 -2.28 13.98 4.09
CA GLU A 18 -3.39 13.26 3.49
C GLU A 18 -2.90 12.39 2.31
N GLN A 19 -1.82 12.76 1.60
CA GLN A 19 -1.13 11.84 0.67
C GLN A 19 -0.56 10.63 1.43
N GLN A 20 0.15 10.88 2.53
CA GLN A 20 0.71 9.85 3.40
C GLN A 20 -0.39 8.90 3.91
N ARG A 21 -1.50 9.45 4.40
CA ARG A 21 -2.64 8.65 4.89
C ARG A 21 -3.26 7.80 3.77
N THR A 22 -3.49 8.41 2.61
CA THR A 22 -4.08 7.72 1.45
C THR A 22 -3.18 6.58 0.99
N LEU A 23 -1.87 6.82 0.95
CA LEU A 23 -0.87 5.81 0.59
C LEU A 23 -0.84 4.67 1.62
N ALA A 24 -0.88 4.97 2.92
CA ALA A 24 -0.90 3.94 3.96
C ALA A 24 -2.17 3.07 3.85
N ASP A 25 -3.32 3.70 3.66
CA ASP A 25 -4.59 2.99 3.53
C ASP A 25 -4.64 2.14 2.25
N ALA A 26 -4.07 2.62 1.14
CA ALA A 26 -3.94 1.85 -0.08
C ALA A 26 -3.07 0.60 0.14
N LEU A 27 -1.88 0.75 0.73
CA LEU A 27 -0.97 -0.37 1.01
C LEU A 27 -1.59 -1.39 1.97
N ARG A 28 -2.30 -0.93 3.01
CA ARG A 28 -3.03 -1.83 3.92
C ARG A 28 -4.09 -2.64 3.20
N ARG A 29 -4.87 -2.01 2.31
CA ARG A 29 -5.89 -2.71 1.51
C ARG A 29 -5.26 -3.75 0.60
N CYS A 30 -4.13 -3.43 -0.04
CA CYS A 30 -3.39 -4.35 -0.89
C CYS A 30 -2.89 -5.57 -0.09
N ALA A 31 -2.36 -5.36 1.11
CA ALA A 31 -1.90 -6.44 1.99
C ALA A 31 -3.05 -7.36 2.40
N VAL A 32 -4.21 -6.80 2.75
CA VAL A 32 -5.43 -7.57 3.06
C VAL A 32 -5.94 -8.34 1.85
N GLN A 33 -5.89 -7.74 0.65
CA GLN A 33 -6.28 -8.43 -0.58
C GLN A 33 -5.35 -9.60 -0.90
N ASN A 34 -4.04 -9.43 -0.72
CA ASN A 34 -3.09 -10.53 -0.86
C ASN A 34 -3.44 -11.67 0.11
N TYR A 35 -3.64 -11.35 1.39
CA TYR A 35 -4.03 -12.33 2.39
C TYR A 35 -5.34 -13.05 2.03
N ALA A 36 -6.33 -12.34 1.49
CA ALA A 36 -7.58 -12.95 1.05
C ALA A 36 -7.40 -13.89 -0.17
N LEU A 37 -6.41 -13.66 -1.02
CA LEU A 37 -6.15 -14.44 -2.24
C LEU A 37 -5.21 -15.62 -2.00
N THR A 38 -4.13 -15.42 -1.24
CA THR A 38 -3.06 -16.41 -1.03
C THR A 38 -3.11 -17.08 0.34
N GLY A 39 -3.87 -16.52 1.28
CA GLY A 39 -3.89 -16.95 2.68
C GLY A 39 -2.71 -16.43 3.50
N SER A 40 -1.90 -15.51 2.96
CA SER A 40 -0.73 -14.96 3.62
C SER A 40 -0.52 -13.47 3.31
N TYR A 41 0.04 -12.74 4.25
CA TYR A 41 0.57 -11.40 3.99
C TYR A 41 1.87 -11.49 3.20
N PRO A 42 2.21 -10.46 2.40
CA PRO A 42 3.49 -10.42 1.69
C PRO A 42 4.68 -10.43 2.67
N ASP A 43 5.78 -11.06 2.26
CA ASP A 43 7.01 -11.10 3.07
C ASP A 43 7.87 -9.84 2.88
N THR A 44 7.67 -9.11 1.78
CA THR A 44 8.44 -7.92 1.45
C THR A 44 7.55 -6.80 0.91
N LEU A 45 8.05 -5.56 0.99
CA LEU A 45 7.40 -4.41 0.37
C LEU A 45 7.36 -4.57 -1.15
N GLU A 46 8.41 -5.12 -1.74
CA GLU A 46 8.49 -5.38 -3.18
C GLU A 46 7.39 -6.31 -3.65
N ASP A 47 7.10 -7.39 -2.92
CA ASP A 47 6.01 -8.32 -3.25
C ASP A 47 4.64 -7.65 -3.16
N LEU A 48 4.47 -6.75 -2.17
CA LEU A 48 3.28 -5.93 -2.01
C LEU A 48 3.14 -4.90 -3.15
N LEU A 49 4.24 -4.36 -3.68
CA LEU A 49 4.22 -3.38 -4.77
C LEU A 49 4.18 -4.03 -6.16
N ALA A 50 4.67 -5.26 -6.31
CA ALA A 50 4.72 -5.98 -7.59
C ALA A 50 3.32 -6.22 -8.17
N HIS A 51 2.33 -6.44 -7.30
CA HIS A 51 0.95 -6.73 -7.68
C HIS A 51 0.07 -5.47 -7.78
N TYR A 52 0.53 -4.33 -7.24
CA TYR A 52 -0.28 -3.12 -7.13
C TYR A 52 0.53 -1.93 -7.63
N ALA A 53 0.05 -1.28 -8.70
CA ALA A 53 0.64 -0.05 -9.24
C ALA A 53 0.36 1.15 -8.31
N VAL A 54 0.99 1.15 -7.14
CA VAL A 54 0.94 2.24 -6.18
C VAL A 54 1.95 3.30 -6.62
N ALA A 55 1.46 4.40 -7.18
CA ALA A 55 2.29 5.54 -7.50
C ALA A 55 2.55 6.36 -6.21
N TYR A 56 3.81 6.43 -5.78
CA TYR A 56 4.26 7.32 -4.71
C TYR A 56 5.52 8.06 -5.13
N ASP A 57 5.76 9.21 -4.50
CA ASP A 57 6.93 10.06 -4.73
C ASP A 57 8.05 9.58 -3.79
N ASP A 58 8.99 8.80 -4.33
CA ASP A 58 10.10 8.20 -3.59
C ASP A 58 11.12 9.25 -3.09
N ASP A 59 11.11 10.46 -3.66
CA ASP A 59 11.89 11.59 -3.17
C ASP A 59 11.25 12.27 -1.94
N LYS A 60 9.93 12.12 -1.74
CA LYS A 60 9.22 12.71 -0.60
C LYS A 60 8.89 11.76 0.53
N PHE A 61 8.66 10.48 0.22
CA PHE A 61 8.16 9.51 1.19
C PHE A 61 9.02 8.24 1.21
N ILE A 62 9.30 7.76 2.42
CA ILE A 62 9.91 6.45 2.68
C ILE A 62 8.83 5.55 3.27
N ILE A 63 8.66 4.36 2.69
CA ILE A 63 7.74 3.35 3.19
C ILE A 63 8.56 2.37 4.05
N HIS A 64 8.27 2.32 5.35
CA HIS A 64 8.74 1.30 6.25
C HIS A 64 7.71 0.17 6.32
N TYR A 65 8.14 -1.03 5.96
CA TYR A 65 7.31 -2.22 5.93
C TYR A 65 7.94 -3.30 6.81
N GLU A 66 7.23 -3.70 7.85
CA GLU A 66 7.72 -4.69 8.80
C GLU A 66 6.74 -5.87 8.92
N PRO A 67 7.08 -7.04 8.33
CA PRO A 67 6.28 -8.25 8.46
C PRO A 67 6.57 -8.94 9.80
N PHE A 68 5.53 -9.23 10.59
CA PHE A 68 5.65 -9.97 11.87
C PHE A 68 5.30 -11.47 11.74
N GLY A 69 5.23 -11.96 10.50
CA GLY A 69 4.85 -13.32 10.15
C GLY A 69 3.74 -13.35 9.10
N SER A 70 3.67 -14.43 8.32
CA SER A 70 2.77 -14.55 7.17
C SER A 70 1.28 -14.44 7.47
N ASN A 71 0.86 -14.54 8.74
CA ASN A 71 -0.53 -14.45 9.18
C ASN A 71 -0.84 -13.22 10.06
N ILE A 72 0.13 -12.32 10.25
CA ILE A 72 -0.04 -11.10 11.04
C ILE A 72 0.06 -9.91 10.11
N MET A 73 -0.89 -8.97 10.25
CA MET A 73 -0.87 -7.75 9.46
C MET A 73 0.48 -7.04 9.62
N PRO A 74 1.21 -6.78 8.52
CA PRO A 74 2.48 -6.07 8.57
C PRO A 74 2.28 -4.65 9.09
N ASP A 75 3.26 -4.12 9.81
CA ASP A 75 3.27 -2.70 10.09
C ASP A 75 3.68 -1.93 8.83
N ILE A 76 2.88 -0.91 8.51
CA ILE A 76 3.07 -0.08 7.33
C ILE A 76 3.09 1.36 7.81
N THR A 77 4.30 1.90 7.86
CA THR A 77 4.57 3.25 8.32
C THR A 77 5.18 4.04 7.18
N ILE A 78 4.59 5.19 6.86
CA ILE A 78 5.13 6.08 5.83
C ILE A 78 5.76 7.26 6.54
N ILE A 79 7.00 7.57 6.20
CA ILE A 79 7.78 8.64 6.78
C ILE A 79 8.05 9.66 5.69
N LYS A 80 7.81 10.93 5.97
CA LYS A 80 8.20 12.01 5.06
C LYS A 80 9.71 12.25 5.17
N LYS A 81 10.41 12.35 4.05
CA LYS A 81 11.82 12.75 3.98
C LYS A 81 12.02 14.20 4.41
#